data_AF-A0A6J8DY40-F1
#
_entry.id   AF-A0A6J8DY40-F1
#
_cell.length_a   1.000
_cell.length_b   1.000
_cell.length_c   1.000
_cell.angle_alpha   90.00
_cell.angle_beta   90.00
_cell.angle_gamma   90.00
#
_symmetry.space_group_name_H-M   'P 1'
#
loop_
_entity.id
_entity.type
_entity.pdbx_description
1 polymer ?
#
loop_
_entity_poly.entity_id
_entity_poly.type
_entity_poly.pdbx_seq_one_letter_code
_entity_poly.pdbx_strand_id
1 'polypeptide(L)'
;MFLINTIPLSSYRTFSDYAEFLFNRWIVKSHIQFKAQEIHVVFDHPNRNGTSPKDIKRSRRIHDFVSEKTYNTVSSHVLLPNNWRNFLNVRDHKRKLVNYLSYQFITLSLQRFQNHECVVVTAGGFDDVNLDKALSSLGDVDGSIVECCHLKSNH
;
A
#
# COMPACT_ATOMS: atom_id res chain seq x y z
N MET A 1 9.24 -8.95 -4.93
CA MET A 1 7.83 -9.35 -5.16
C MET A 1 6.95 -8.31 -4.50
N PHE A 2 5.94 -7.74 -5.18
CA PHE A 2 5.08 -6.70 -4.60
C PHE A 2 4.17 -7.29 -3.51
N LEU A 3 4.08 -6.63 -2.36
CA LEU A 3 3.30 -7.07 -1.19
C LEU A 3 1.84 -7.41 -1.54
N ILE A 4 1.23 -6.59 -2.42
CA ILE A 4 -0.16 -6.74 -2.87
C ILE A 4 -0.41 -7.99 -3.72
N ASN A 5 0.62 -8.66 -4.24
CA ASN A 5 0.47 -9.89 -5.01
C ASN A 5 0.22 -11.12 -4.11
N THR A 6 0.26 -10.94 -2.79
CA THR A 6 -0.13 -11.98 -1.83
C THR A 6 -1.62 -12.24 -1.99
N ILE A 7 -2.01 -13.48 -2.29
CA ILE A 7 -3.42 -13.83 -2.47
C ILE A 7 -4.10 -13.83 -1.08
N PRO A 8 -5.26 -13.16 -0.91
CA PRO A 8 -6.02 -13.25 0.33
C PRO A 8 -6.42 -14.70 0.65
N LEU A 9 -6.36 -15.08 1.92
CA LEU A 9 -6.89 -16.38 2.35
C LEU A 9 -8.42 -16.39 2.24
N SER A 10 -9.01 -17.57 2.01
CA SER A 10 -10.46 -17.75 1.85
C SER A 10 -11.28 -17.33 3.08
N SER A 11 -10.66 -17.26 4.25
CA SER A 11 -11.27 -16.77 5.49
C SER A 11 -11.45 -15.26 5.52
N TYR A 12 -10.68 -14.50 4.72
CA TYR A 12 -10.75 -13.05 4.67
C TYR A 12 -11.84 -12.62 3.70
N ARG A 13 -12.75 -11.77 4.17
CA ARG A 13 -13.93 -11.36 3.40
C ARG A 13 -13.81 -9.93 2.94
N THR A 14 -13.15 -9.08 3.71
CA THR A 14 -13.08 -7.64 3.47
C THR A 14 -11.67 -7.15 3.20
N PHE A 15 -11.54 -5.94 2.64
CA PHE A 15 -10.23 -5.30 2.50
C PHE A 15 -9.57 -5.01 3.86
N SER A 16 -10.35 -4.82 4.94
CA SER A 16 -9.81 -4.69 6.30
C SER A 16 -9.09 -5.96 6.75
N ASP A 17 -9.74 -7.12 6.58
CA ASP A 17 -9.15 -8.42 6.92
C ASP A 17 -7.84 -8.65 6.16
N TYR A 18 -7.83 -8.26 4.88
CA TYR A 18 -6.64 -8.38 4.03
C TYR A 18 -5.51 -7.44 4.47
N ALA A 19 -5.84 -6.19 4.84
CA ALA A 19 -4.85 -5.24 5.34
C ALA A 19 -4.24 -5.74 6.65
N GLU A 20 -5.06 -6.21 7.60
CA GLU A 20 -4.59 -6.75 8.87
C GLU A 20 -3.72 -8.00 8.67
N PHE A 21 -4.11 -8.89 7.76
CA PHE A 21 -3.29 -10.04 7.38
C PHE A 21 -1.90 -9.64 6.90
N LEU A 22 -1.82 -8.71 5.95
CA LEU A 22 -0.55 -8.24 5.40
C LEU A 22 0.29 -7.52 6.47
N PHE A 23 -0.35 -6.69 7.28
CA PHE A 23 0.30 -5.96 8.38
C PHE A 23 0.92 -6.94 9.38
N ASN A 24 0.16 -7.94 9.83
CA ASN A 24 0.66 -8.96 10.75
C ASN A 24 1.80 -9.78 10.14
N ARG A 25 1.63 -10.20 8.88
CA ARG A 25 2.60 -11.05 8.18
C ARG A 25 3.94 -10.37 7.96
N TRP A 26 3.94 -9.08 7.58
CA TRP A 26 5.13 -8.39 7.12
C TRP A 26 5.67 -7.35 8.10
N ILE A 27 4.80 -6.62 8.81
CA ILE A 27 5.20 -5.53 9.69
C ILE A 27 5.40 -6.06 11.12
N VAL A 28 4.35 -6.62 11.72
CA VAL A 28 4.41 -7.16 13.10
C VAL A 28 5.46 -8.25 13.22
N LYS A 29 5.50 -9.19 12.26
CA LYS A 29 6.52 -10.24 12.24
C LYS A 29 7.93 -9.67 12.19
N SER A 30 8.17 -8.64 11.38
CA SER A 30 9.50 -8.03 11.25
C SER A 30 9.93 -7.33 12.54
N HIS A 31 9.01 -6.61 13.18
CA HIS A 31 9.26 -6.01 14.48
C HIS A 31 9.57 -7.06 15.55
N ILE A 32 8.76 -8.11 15.68
CA ILE A 32 8.97 -9.14 16.72
C ILE A 32 10.27 -9.93 16.48
N GLN A 33 10.49 -10.38 15.24
CA GLN A 33 11.58 -11.29 14.91
C GLN A 33 12.94 -10.59 14.81
N PHE A 34 12.97 -9.37 14.25
CA PHE A 34 14.22 -8.65 13.99
C PHE A 34 14.41 -7.43 14.90
N LYS A 35 13.47 -7.16 15.81
CA LYS A 35 13.47 -5.94 16.65
C LYS A 35 13.59 -4.67 15.82
N ALA A 36 12.99 -4.69 14.62
CA ALA A 36 12.98 -3.53 13.74
C ALA A 36 12.26 -2.37 14.43
N GLN A 37 12.96 -1.25 14.59
CA GLN A 37 12.42 -0.01 15.17
C GLN A 37 11.78 0.88 14.09
N GLU A 38 12.10 0.63 12.83
CA GLU A 38 11.59 1.38 11.69
C GLU A 38 11.36 0.43 10.51
N ILE A 39 10.18 0.51 9.88
CA ILE A 39 9.78 -0.36 8.79
C ILE A 39 9.26 0.51 7.63
N HIS A 40 9.93 0.40 6.49
CA HIS A 40 9.58 1.12 5.26
C HIS A 40 8.81 0.21 4.31
N VAL A 41 7.58 0.59 4.00
CA VAL A 41 6.71 -0.12 3.05
C VAL A 41 6.62 0.68 1.76
N VAL A 42 7.30 0.21 0.72
CA VAL A 42 7.34 0.86 -0.59
C VAL A 42 6.42 0.10 -1.56
N PHE A 43 5.29 0.70 -1.93
CA PHE A 43 4.30 0.09 -2.82
C PHE A 43 4.62 0.28 -4.30
N ASP A 44 5.20 1.43 -4.65
CA ASP A 44 5.80 1.72 -5.97
C ASP A 44 7.05 2.58 -5.77
N HIS A 45 7.93 2.64 -6.77
CA HIS A 45 9.09 3.53 -6.70
C HIS A 45 8.67 4.97 -7.00
N PRO A 46 8.75 5.90 -6.05
CA PRO A 46 8.73 7.33 -6.37
C PRO A 46 9.98 7.63 -7.23
N ASN A 47 9.84 8.49 -8.24
CA ASN A 47 10.93 8.94 -9.14
C ASN A 47 11.46 7.95 -10.18
N ARG A 48 10.64 7.50 -11.14
CA ARG A 48 11.18 7.19 -12.48
C ARG A 48 10.96 8.35 -13.45
N ASN A 49 11.90 9.29 -13.40
CA ASN A 49 12.25 10.10 -14.56
C ASN A 49 12.94 9.17 -15.57
N GLY A 50 12.24 8.81 -16.65
CA GLY A 50 12.74 8.02 -17.76
C GLY A 50 11.74 6.98 -18.27
N THR A 51 11.75 6.72 -19.58
CA THR A 51 10.99 5.64 -20.25
C THR A 51 11.37 4.29 -19.65
N SER A 52 10.58 3.83 -18.69
CA SER A 52 10.76 2.51 -18.10
C SER A 52 10.43 1.46 -19.16
N PRO A 53 11.14 0.33 -19.24
CA PRO A 53 10.69 -0.81 -20.04
C PRO A 53 9.27 -1.28 -19.70
N LYS A 54 8.77 -0.93 -18.49
CA LYS A 54 7.36 -1.09 -18.12
C LYS A 54 6.43 -0.20 -18.96
N ASP A 55 6.83 1.00 -19.36
CA ASP A 55 6.05 1.91 -20.19
C ASP A 55 5.94 1.45 -21.65
N ILE A 56 7.00 0.80 -22.17
CA ILE A 56 6.95 0.15 -23.50
C ILE A 56 6.05 -1.10 -23.48
N LYS A 57 6.07 -1.87 -22.38
CA LYS A 57 5.11 -2.98 -22.18
C LYS A 57 3.70 -2.49 -21.84
N ARG A 58 3.54 -1.26 -21.34
CA ARG A 58 2.28 -0.62 -20.98
C ARG A 58 1.49 -0.20 -22.21
N SER A 59 2.13 0.40 -23.22
CA SER A 59 1.45 0.73 -24.49
C SER A 59 0.90 -0.50 -25.20
N ARG A 60 1.60 -1.63 -25.14
CA ARG A 60 1.18 -2.90 -25.75
C ARG A 60 -0.02 -3.57 -25.06
N ARG A 61 -0.31 -3.26 -23.79
CA ARG A 61 -1.40 -3.90 -23.00
C ARG A 61 -2.70 -3.10 -22.98
N ILE A 62 -2.70 -1.86 -23.47
CA ILE A 62 -3.90 -1.00 -23.49
C ILE A 62 -4.98 -1.56 -24.45
N HIS A 63 -4.63 -2.49 -25.33
CA HIS A 63 -5.56 -3.12 -26.27
C HIS A 63 -6.39 -4.28 -25.70
N ASP A 64 -6.00 -4.87 -24.57
CA ASP A 64 -6.74 -5.98 -23.96
C ASP A 64 -7.64 -5.45 -22.82
N PHE A 65 -8.75 -4.80 -23.21
CA PHE A 65 -9.79 -4.41 -22.26
C PHE A 65 -10.50 -5.65 -21.71
N VAL A 66 -10.05 -6.14 -20.56
CA VAL A 66 -10.81 -7.10 -19.76
C VAL A 66 -12.01 -6.35 -19.17
N SER A 67 -13.21 -6.62 -19.70
CA SER A 67 -14.47 -6.11 -19.15
C SER A 67 -14.72 -6.76 -17.78
N GLU A 68 -14.32 -6.08 -16.72
CA GLU A 68 -14.63 -6.47 -15.34
C GLU A 68 -15.37 -5.36 -14.62
N LYS A 69 -16.14 -5.75 -13.58
CA LYS A 69 -16.78 -4.81 -12.66
C LYS A 69 -15.73 -3.86 -12.10
N THR A 70 -15.83 -2.60 -12.48
CA THR A 70 -15.01 -1.54 -11.90
C THR A 70 -15.37 -1.39 -10.43
N TYR A 71 -14.39 -1.57 -9.55
CA TYR A 71 -14.53 -1.22 -8.13
C TYR A 71 -14.50 0.31 -8.04
N ASN A 72 -15.66 0.90 -7.77
CA ASN A 72 -15.77 2.35 -7.59
C ASN A 72 -14.91 2.81 -6.39
N THR A 73 -14.89 2.02 -5.31
CA THR A 73 -14.15 2.31 -4.08
C THR A 73 -13.51 1.05 -3.49
N VAL A 74 -12.37 1.23 -2.83
CA VAL A 74 -11.72 0.22 -1.97
C VAL A 74 -11.75 0.78 -0.54
N SER A 75 -12.51 0.15 0.35
CA SER A 75 -12.64 0.58 1.75
C SER A 75 -12.82 -0.63 2.67
N SER A 76 -12.72 -0.41 3.98
CA SER A 76 -12.63 -1.48 4.99
C SER A 76 -13.77 -2.49 4.95
N HIS A 77 -15.00 -2.08 4.60
CA HIS A 77 -16.17 -2.96 4.59
C HIS A 77 -16.48 -3.58 3.22
N VAL A 78 -15.76 -3.16 2.17
CA VAL A 78 -15.98 -3.69 0.82
C VAL A 78 -15.43 -5.12 0.76
N LEU A 79 -16.23 -6.01 0.16
CA LEU A 79 -15.84 -7.40 -0.03
C LEU A 79 -14.68 -7.52 -1.00
N LEU A 80 -13.78 -8.46 -0.72
CA LEU A 80 -12.68 -8.80 -1.60
C LEU A 80 -13.19 -9.33 -2.95
N PRO A 81 -12.46 -9.09 -4.05
CA PRO A 81 -12.79 -9.63 -5.34
C PRO A 81 -12.62 -11.14 -5.36
N ASN A 82 -13.59 -11.84 -5.95
CA ASN A 82 -13.55 -13.29 -6.14
C ASN A 82 -12.32 -13.73 -6.97
N ASN A 83 -11.88 -12.89 -7.92
CA ASN A 83 -10.68 -13.12 -8.69
C ASN A 83 -9.64 -12.02 -8.42
N TRP A 84 -8.78 -12.28 -7.43
CA TRP A 84 -7.73 -11.35 -7.01
C TRP A 84 -6.76 -10.99 -8.14
N ARG A 85 -6.39 -11.96 -9.00
CA ARG A 85 -5.44 -11.71 -10.09
C ARG A 85 -6.01 -10.75 -11.11
N ASN A 86 -7.27 -10.92 -11.49
CA ASN A 86 -7.88 -10.01 -12.46
C ASN A 86 -8.12 -8.62 -11.86
N PHE A 87 -8.53 -8.55 -10.59
CA PHE A 87 -8.62 -7.28 -9.88
C PHE A 87 -7.29 -6.50 -9.93
N LEU A 88 -6.16 -7.16 -9.68
CA LEU A 88 -4.83 -6.52 -9.72
C LEU A 88 -4.34 -6.19 -11.14
N ASN A 89 -4.88 -6.83 -12.17
CA ASN A 89 -4.57 -6.49 -13.57
C ASN A 89 -5.17 -5.14 -13.96
N VAL A 90 -6.26 -4.72 -13.31
CA VAL A 90 -6.83 -3.39 -13.48
C VAL A 90 -5.99 -2.38 -12.69
N ARG A 91 -5.34 -1.46 -13.40
CA ARG A 91 -4.43 -0.48 -12.81
C ARG A 91 -5.11 0.39 -11.76
N ASP A 92 -6.31 0.85 -12.05
CA ASP A 92 -7.09 1.71 -11.15
C ASP A 92 -7.38 1.00 -9.82
N HIS A 93 -7.77 -0.28 -9.88
CA HIS A 93 -7.97 -1.11 -8.69
C HIS A 93 -6.68 -1.30 -7.89
N LYS A 94 -5.57 -1.59 -8.57
CA LYS A 94 -4.26 -1.70 -7.92
C LYS A 94 -3.91 -0.41 -7.18
N ARG A 95 -4.18 0.74 -7.80
CA ARG A 95 -3.90 2.05 -7.19
C ARG A 95 -4.78 2.29 -5.96
N LYS A 96 -6.09 2.11 -6.08
CA LYS A 96 -7.04 2.24 -4.96
C LYS A 96 -6.65 1.33 -3.80
N LEU A 97 -6.24 0.09 -4.10
CA LEU A 97 -5.75 -0.85 -3.10
C LEU A 97 -4.48 -0.35 -2.40
N VAL A 98 -3.48 0.12 -3.16
CA VAL A 98 -2.23 0.63 -2.60
C VAL A 98 -2.49 1.82 -1.68
N ASN A 99 -3.33 2.76 -2.10
CA ASN A 99 -3.68 3.94 -1.31
C ASN A 99 -4.38 3.52 0.00
N TYR A 100 -5.36 2.61 -0.10
CA TYR A 100 -6.04 2.04 1.04
C TYR A 100 -5.07 1.36 2.03
N LEU A 101 -4.17 0.49 1.53
CA LEU A 101 -3.20 -0.22 2.36
C LEU A 101 -2.18 0.73 2.99
N SER A 102 -1.75 1.77 2.27
CA SER A 102 -0.84 2.79 2.79
C SER A 102 -1.44 3.45 4.01
N TYR A 103 -2.66 3.97 3.90
CA TYR A 103 -3.37 4.59 5.01
C TYR A 103 -3.58 3.58 6.15
N GLN A 104 -4.05 2.38 5.82
CA GLN A 104 -4.44 1.41 6.83
C GLN A 104 -3.25 0.82 7.59
N PHE A 105 -2.07 0.70 6.97
CA PHE A 105 -0.86 0.29 7.69
C PHE A 105 -0.41 1.35 8.69
N ILE A 106 -0.55 2.63 8.37
CA ILE A 106 -0.26 3.69 9.34
C ILE A 106 -1.26 3.61 10.50
N THR A 107 -2.56 3.52 10.23
CA THR A 107 -3.59 3.37 11.27
C THR A 107 -3.34 2.16 12.17
N LEU A 108 -3.05 0.99 11.59
CA LEU A 108 -2.75 -0.23 12.34
C LEU A 108 -1.45 -0.09 13.16
N SER A 109 -0.44 0.60 12.63
CA SER A 109 0.81 0.81 13.36
C SER A 109 0.62 1.63 14.63
N LEU A 110 -0.17 2.72 14.56
CA LEU A 110 -0.52 3.55 15.71
C LEU A 110 -1.32 2.78 16.76
N GLN A 111 -2.17 1.84 16.34
CA GLN A 111 -2.93 0.97 17.25
C GLN A 111 -2.07 -0.13 17.87
N ARG A 112 -1.07 -0.64 17.15
CA ARG A 112 -0.32 -1.85 17.54
C ARG A 112 0.96 -1.54 18.30
N PHE A 113 1.68 -0.49 17.91
CA PHE A 113 2.97 -0.11 18.47
C PHE A 113 2.80 1.11 19.37
N GLN A 114 2.59 0.85 20.65
CA GLN A 114 2.49 1.92 21.66
C GLN A 114 3.85 2.58 21.84
N ASN A 115 3.87 3.85 22.28
CA ASN A 115 5.10 4.58 22.64
C ASN A 115 6.18 4.62 21.53
N HIS A 116 5.79 4.55 20.25
CA HIS A 116 6.71 4.55 19.12
C HIS A 116 7.76 3.42 19.13
N GLU A 117 7.43 2.25 19.70
CA GLU A 117 8.31 1.06 19.68
C GLU A 117 8.71 0.63 18.26
N CYS A 118 7.85 0.89 17.27
CA CYS A 118 8.14 0.70 15.87
C CYS A 118 7.47 1.79 15.04
N VAL A 119 8.27 2.43 14.19
CA VAL A 119 7.83 3.44 13.23
C VAL A 119 7.53 2.77 11.91
N VAL A 120 6.35 3.00 11.34
CA VAL A 120 6.00 2.52 10.01
C VAL A 120 5.94 3.71 9.08
N VAL A 121 6.72 3.63 8.01
CA VAL A 121 6.74 4.60 6.92
C VAL A 121 6.21 3.92 5.67
N THR A 122 5.26 4.54 4.98
CA THR A 122 4.73 4.05 3.71
C THR A 122 5.08 5.03 2.60
N ALA A 123 5.48 4.54 1.44
CA ALA A 123 5.82 5.35 0.27
C ALA A 123 5.21 4.74 -1.01
N GLY A 124 4.86 5.61 -1.96
CA GLY A 124 4.17 5.21 -3.19
C GLY A 124 2.67 4.89 -3.00
N GLY A 125 2.10 5.27 -1.85
CA GLY A 125 0.66 5.49 -1.71
C GLY A 125 0.35 6.86 -2.32
N PHE A 126 -0.28 6.88 -3.48
CA PHE A 126 -0.53 8.11 -4.21
C PHE A 126 -1.75 8.80 -3.62
N ASP A 127 -1.77 10.12 -3.51
CA ASP A 127 -3.07 10.79 -3.45
C ASP A 127 -3.84 10.59 -4.78
N ASP A 128 -5.13 10.90 -4.79
CA ASP A 128 -5.96 10.84 -6.02
C ASP A 128 -5.38 11.72 -7.16
N VAL A 129 -4.42 12.60 -6.86
CA VAL A 129 -3.80 13.57 -7.77
C VAL A 129 -2.47 13.08 -8.38
N ASN A 130 -1.99 11.87 -8.03
CA ASN A 130 -0.67 11.32 -8.46
C ASN A 130 0.54 11.96 -7.78
N LEU A 131 0.38 12.63 -6.64
CA LEU A 131 1.53 13.07 -5.86
C LEU A 131 2.03 11.90 -5.01
N ASP A 132 3.32 11.60 -5.15
CA ASP A 132 4.03 10.64 -4.31
C ASP A 132 4.10 11.21 -2.89
N LYS A 133 3.26 10.70 -1.99
CA LYS A 133 3.33 11.05 -0.57
C LYS A 133 3.96 9.91 0.21
N ALA A 134 4.91 10.27 1.08
CA ALA A 134 5.38 9.39 2.12
C ALA A 134 4.61 9.70 3.41
N LEU A 135 3.99 8.68 4.01
CA LEU A 135 3.26 8.80 5.27
C LEU A 135 4.04 8.09 6.37
N SER A 136 4.14 8.72 7.53
CA SER A 136 4.78 8.12 8.71
C SER A 136 3.80 7.99 9.87
N SER A 137 3.98 6.95 10.67
CA SER A 137 3.31 6.77 11.96
C SER A 137 3.95 7.60 13.08
N LEU A 138 5.01 8.35 12.80
CA LEU A 138 5.52 9.37 13.71
C LEU A 138 4.65 10.62 13.60
N GLY A 139 3.71 10.76 14.54
CA GLY A 139 2.96 11.99 14.77
C GLY A 139 3.61 12.83 15.85
N ASP A 140 3.66 14.15 15.69
CA ASP A 140 3.90 15.06 16.81
C ASP A 140 2.80 14.84 17.86
N VAL A 141 3.22 14.48 19.09
CA VAL A 141 2.57 14.45 20.42
C VAL A 141 1.15 13.83 20.56
N ASP A 142 0.32 13.79 19.51
CA ASP A 142 -1.09 13.38 19.52
C ASP A 142 -1.41 12.16 18.63
N GLY A 143 -0.40 11.45 18.10
CA GLY A 143 -0.63 10.26 17.27
C GLY A 143 -1.29 10.54 15.92
N SER A 144 -1.16 11.77 15.41
CA SER A 144 -1.64 12.19 14.09
C SER A 144 -0.76 11.63 12.96
N ILE A 145 -1.36 11.30 11.81
CA ILE A 145 -0.61 10.87 10.62
C ILE A 145 0.14 12.08 10.06
N VAL A 146 1.47 12.01 9.98
CA VAL A 146 2.29 13.10 9.43
C VAL A 146 2.67 12.79 8.00
N GLU A 147 2.42 13.76 7.11
CA GLU A 147 2.95 13.77 5.76
C GLU A 147 4.45 14.09 5.84
N CYS A 148 5.31 13.17 5.38
CA CYS A 148 6.74 13.43 5.30
C CYS A 148 7.01 14.34 4.08
N CYS A 149 6.89 15.66 4.30
CA CYS A 149 7.25 16.65 3.29
C CYS A 149 8.76 16.56 2.99
N HIS A 150 9.06 16.17 1.75
CA HIS A 150 10.38 16.14 1.12
C HIS A 150 11.34 15.01 1.53
N LEU A 151 11.21 13.87 0.86
CA LEU A 151 12.41 13.15 0.41
C LEU A 151 13.12 14.04 -0.63
N LYS A 152 13.97 14.98 -0.20
CA LYS A 152 14.90 15.64 -1.12
C LYS A 152 15.84 14.56 -1.65
N SER A 153 15.66 14.22 -2.93
CA SER A 153 16.63 13.42 -3.68
C SER A 153 17.99 14.11 -3.58
N ASN A 154 18.92 13.53 -2.81
CA ASN A 154 20.33 13.88 -2.90
C ASN A 154 20.90 13.23 -4.16
N HIS A 155 20.55 13.74 -5.35
CA HIS A 155 21.22 13.44 -6.61
C HIS A 155 21.09 14.62 -7.56
#